data_AF-A0A1Q3CL44-F1
#
_entry.id   AF-A0A1Q3CL44-F1
#
_cell.length_a   1.000
_cell.length_b   1.000
_cell.length_c   1.000
_cell.angle_alpha   90.00
_cell.angle_beta   90.00
_cell.angle_gamma   90.00
#
_symmetry.space_group_name_H-M   'P 1'
#
loop_
_entity.id
_entity.type
_entity.pdbx_description
1 polymer ?
#
loop_
_entity_poly.entity_id
_entity_poly.type
_entity_poly.pdbx_seq_one_letter_code
_entity_poly.pdbx_strand_id
1 'polypeptide(L)'
;MDHNAKWVIAKEALGLYPKRRITRRIKPRIKKLKAELKEINAQQKRIRDRKREVKKKFEQIEAKHDRLKKEAKLIKQQTADTQLRLNLLFKILKARQDGDFATDTDLTQSLRELILKQKQQTHMCTD
;
A
#
# COMPACT_ATOMS: atom_id res chain seq x y z
N MET A 1 -63.29 -22.37 -50.03
CA MET A 1 -62.24 -21.91 -49.09
C MET A 1 -62.41 -20.42 -48.85
N ASP A 2 -62.57 -20.05 -47.58
CA ASP A 2 -62.81 -18.68 -47.11
C ASP A 2 -61.74 -17.70 -47.65
N HIS A 3 -62.19 -16.57 -48.17
CA HIS A 3 -61.34 -15.50 -48.72
C HIS A 3 -60.36 -14.98 -47.66
N ASN A 4 -60.75 -15.03 -46.38
CA ASN A 4 -59.92 -14.65 -45.25
C ASN A 4 -58.77 -15.66 -45.02
N ALA A 5 -59.04 -16.96 -45.16
CA ALA A 5 -58.03 -18.01 -45.03
C ALA A 5 -56.97 -17.94 -46.15
N LYS A 6 -57.38 -17.59 -47.38
CA LYS A 6 -56.45 -17.36 -48.50
C LYS A 6 -55.54 -16.14 -48.26
N TRP A 7 -56.08 -15.06 -47.68
CA TRP A 7 -55.32 -13.86 -47.33
C TRP A 7 -54.29 -14.09 -46.22
N VAL A 8 -54.60 -14.95 -45.24
CA VAL A 8 -53.67 -15.32 -44.16
C VAL A 8 -52.50 -16.14 -44.71
N ILE A 9 -52.78 -17.16 -45.53
CA ILE A 9 -51.75 -18.01 -46.16
C ILE A 9 -50.87 -17.19 -47.12
N ALA A 10 -51.46 -16.28 -47.90
CA ALA A 10 -50.72 -15.38 -48.79
C ALA A 10 -49.81 -14.41 -48.01
N LYS A 11 -50.25 -13.86 -46.88
CA LYS A 11 -49.41 -13.00 -46.03
C LYS A 11 -48.25 -13.76 -45.37
N GLU A 12 -48.41 -15.04 -45.06
CA GLU A 12 -47.31 -15.91 -44.60
C GLU A 12 -46.32 -16.25 -45.72
N ALA A 13 -46.81 -16.55 -46.93
CA ALA A 13 -45.98 -16.83 -48.11
C ALA A 13 -45.21 -15.60 -48.61
N LEU A 14 -45.81 -14.39 -48.53
CA LEU A 14 -45.21 -13.10 -48.89
C LEU A 14 -44.28 -12.52 -47.80
N GLY A 15 -44.10 -13.23 -46.68
CA GLY A 15 -43.21 -12.79 -45.59
C GLY A 15 -43.68 -11.55 -44.83
N LEU A 16 -44.94 -11.14 -44.98
CA LEU A 16 -45.57 -9.93 -44.41
C LEU A 16 -45.83 -9.98 -42.90
N TYR A 17 -45.40 -11.05 -42.22
CA TYR A 17 -45.09 -11.03 -40.77
C TYR A 17 -43.57 -11.10 -40.50
N PRO A 18 -42.77 -10.12 -40.95
CA PRO A 18 -41.32 -10.12 -40.77
C PRO A 18 -40.92 -9.94 -39.30
N LYS A 19 -41.80 -9.32 -38.48
CA LYS A 19 -41.58 -9.10 -37.04
C LYS A 19 -41.25 -10.41 -36.31
N ARG A 20 -41.99 -11.52 -36.55
CA ARG A 20 -41.80 -12.78 -35.80
C ARG A 20 -40.45 -13.45 -36.08
N ARG A 21 -39.96 -13.44 -37.34
CA ARG A 21 -38.65 -14.05 -37.71
C ARG A 21 -37.48 -13.21 -37.19
N ILE A 22 -37.55 -11.89 -37.31
CA ILE A 22 -36.55 -10.96 -36.78
C ILE A 22 -36.50 -11.08 -35.24
N THR A 23 -37.65 -11.11 -34.57
CA THR A 23 -37.74 -11.33 -33.13
C THR A 23 -37.17 -12.70 -32.70
N ARG A 24 -37.40 -13.78 -33.47
CA ARG A 24 -36.79 -15.11 -33.21
C ARG A 24 -35.27 -15.10 -33.32
N ARG A 25 -34.69 -14.31 -34.24
CA ARG A 25 -33.23 -14.19 -34.39
C ARG A 25 -32.58 -13.27 -33.35
N ILE A 26 -33.27 -12.19 -32.95
CA ILE A 26 -32.74 -11.18 -32.02
C ILE A 26 -32.85 -11.64 -30.55
N LYS A 27 -33.95 -12.30 -30.16
CA LYS A 27 -34.15 -12.80 -28.78
C LYS A 27 -32.98 -13.63 -28.22
N PRO A 28 -32.43 -14.64 -28.92
CA PRO A 28 -31.30 -15.41 -28.41
C PRO A 28 -30.02 -14.57 -28.28
N ARG A 29 -29.78 -13.62 -29.20
CA ARG A 29 -28.65 -12.68 -29.11
C ARG A 29 -28.76 -11.78 -27.89
N ILE A 30 -29.94 -11.24 -27.61
CA ILE A 30 -30.20 -10.46 -26.39
C ILE A 30 -30.00 -11.32 -25.14
N LYS A 31 -30.46 -12.58 -25.14
CA LYS A 31 -30.23 -13.51 -24.02
C LYS A 31 -28.74 -13.75 -23.79
N LYS A 32 -27.97 -13.97 -24.85
CA LYS A 32 -26.50 -14.14 -24.79
C LYS A 32 -25.82 -12.89 -24.24
N LEU A 33 -26.14 -11.72 -24.76
CA LEU A 33 -25.62 -10.43 -24.25
C LEU A 33 -25.96 -10.20 -22.78
N LYS A 34 -27.17 -10.55 -22.33
CA LYS A 34 -27.55 -10.47 -20.92
C LYS A 34 -26.74 -11.43 -20.04
N ALA A 35 -26.40 -12.62 -20.53
CA ALA A 35 -25.56 -13.57 -19.80
C ALA A 35 -24.11 -13.07 -19.71
N GLU A 36 -23.55 -12.59 -20.81
CA GLU A 36 -22.21 -11.99 -20.86
C GLU A 36 -22.11 -10.77 -19.92
N LEU A 37 -23.11 -9.89 -19.95
CA LEU A 37 -23.15 -8.73 -19.06
C LEU A 37 -23.19 -9.12 -17.58
N LYS A 38 -23.95 -10.18 -17.24
CA LYS A 38 -23.97 -10.71 -15.87
C LYS A 38 -22.60 -11.24 -15.45
N GLU A 39 -21.89 -11.94 -16.33
CA GLU A 39 -20.55 -12.45 -16.04
C GLU A 39 -19.54 -11.30 -15.89
N ILE A 40 -19.57 -10.31 -16.78
CA ILE A 40 -18.73 -9.11 -16.68
C ILE A 40 -18.98 -8.39 -15.36
N ASN A 41 -20.24 -8.21 -14.95
CA ASN A 41 -20.57 -7.58 -13.67
C ASN A 41 -20.02 -8.37 -12.47
N ALA A 42 -20.09 -9.70 -12.52
CA ALA A 42 -19.52 -10.56 -11.49
C ALA A 42 -17.98 -10.43 -11.44
N GLN A 43 -17.31 -10.42 -12.59
CA GLN A 43 -15.88 -10.20 -12.71
C GLN A 43 -15.46 -8.83 -12.17
N GLN A 44 -16.17 -7.76 -12.55
CA GLN A 44 -15.91 -6.42 -12.06
C GLN A 44 -16.11 -6.29 -10.54
N LYS A 45 -17.10 -7.00 -9.97
CA LYS A 45 -17.24 -7.08 -8.51
C LYS A 45 -16.01 -7.71 -7.87
N ARG A 46 -15.56 -8.88 -8.37
CA ARG A 46 -14.34 -9.56 -7.90
C ARG A 46 -13.10 -8.67 -7.99
N ILE A 47 -12.94 -7.94 -9.10
CA ILE A 47 -11.84 -6.99 -9.29
C ILE A 47 -11.88 -5.87 -8.25
N ARG A 48 -13.05 -5.27 -8.01
CA ARG A 48 -13.21 -4.20 -7.01
C ARG A 48 -12.90 -4.68 -5.59
N ASP A 49 -13.33 -5.89 -5.25
CA ASP A 49 -13.07 -6.47 -3.93
C ASP A 49 -11.57 -6.76 -3.74
N ARG A 50 -10.92 -7.37 -4.74
CA ARG A 50 -9.46 -7.58 -4.74
C ARG A 50 -8.69 -6.27 -4.67
N LYS A 51 -9.09 -5.25 -5.43
CA LYS A 51 -8.46 -3.92 -5.38
C LYS A 51 -8.55 -3.32 -3.97
N ARG A 52 -9.69 -3.45 -3.30
CA ARG A 52 -9.85 -3.01 -1.91
C ARG A 52 -8.96 -3.77 -0.95
N GLU A 53 -8.84 -5.09 -1.10
CA GLU A 53 -7.95 -5.91 -0.28
C GLU A 53 -6.48 -5.53 -0.46
N VAL A 54 -6.04 -5.38 -1.71
CA VAL A 54 -4.67 -4.96 -2.03
C VAL A 54 -4.38 -3.58 -1.44
N LYS A 55 -5.31 -2.62 -1.57
CA LYS A 55 -5.17 -1.29 -0.97
C LYS A 55 -4.96 -1.37 0.55
N LYS A 56 -5.78 -2.16 1.25
CA LYS A 56 -5.63 -2.35 2.71
C LYS A 56 -4.27 -2.94 3.09
N LYS A 57 -3.77 -3.91 2.30
CA LYS A 57 -2.43 -4.49 2.52
C LYS A 57 -1.33 -3.44 2.33
N PHE A 58 -1.43 -2.60 1.31
CA PHE A 58 -0.49 -1.49 1.10
C PHE A 58 -0.51 -0.49 2.24
N GLU A 59 -1.69 -0.05 2.70
CA GLU A 59 -1.82 0.86 3.85
C GLU A 59 -1.17 0.28 5.12
N GLN A 60 -1.30 -1.03 5.36
CA GLN A 60 -0.63 -1.71 6.47
C GLN A 60 0.90 -1.75 6.31
N ILE A 61 1.38 -1.97 5.08
CA ILE A 61 2.82 -1.97 4.78
C ILE A 61 3.41 -0.58 4.97
N GLU A 62 2.73 0.46 4.48
CA GLU A 62 3.15 1.86 4.65
C GLU A 62 3.22 2.24 6.12
N ALA A 63 2.20 1.89 6.92
CA ALA A 63 2.21 2.13 8.36
C ALA A 63 3.36 1.40 9.08
N LYS A 64 3.69 0.17 8.67
CA LYS A 64 4.85 -0.57 9.20
C LYS A 64 6.16 0.07 8.77
N HIS A 65 6.28 0.47 7.51
CA HIS A 65 7.46 1.13 6.97
C HIS A 65 7.75 2.44 7.71
N ASP A 66 6.73 3.25 7.99
CA ASP A 66 6.90 4.50 8.72
C ASP A 66 7.37 4.29 10.16
N ARG A 67 6.88 3.24 10.84
CA ARG A 67 7.37 2.84 12.16
C ARG A 67 8.84 2.41 12.10
N LEU A 68 9.18 1.50 11.18
CA LEU A 68 10.56 1.05 10.98
C LEU A 68 11.50 2.20 10.65
N LYS A 69 11.06 3.17 9.85
CA LYS A 69 11.84 4.37 9.51
C LYS A 69 12.13 5.23 10.75
N LYS A 70 11.14 5.39 11.65
CA LYS A 70 11.33 6.10 12.93
C LYS A 70 12.30 5.36 13.84
N GLU A 71 12.12 4.05 14.00
CA GLU A 71 13.02 3.19 14.79
C GLU A 71 14.46 3.22 14.26
N ALA A 72 14.65 3.09 12.94
CA ALA A 72 15.96 3.16 12.31
C ALA A 72 16.63 4.53 12.53
N LYS A 73 15.87 5.63 12.51
CA LYS A 73 16.40 6.96 12.82
C LYS A 73 16.89 7.06 14.27
N LEU A 74 16.12 6.50 15.21
CA LEU A 74 16.50 6.46 16.63
C LEU A 74 17.78 5.63 16.84
N ILE A 75 17.83 4.43 16.26
CA ILE A 75 19.03 3.56 16.34
C ILE A 75 20.24 4.26 15.74
N LYS A 76 20.10 4.93 14.58
CA LYS A 76 21.19 5.68 13.95
C LYS A 76 21.71 6.77 14.88
N GLN A 77 20.82 7.53 15.53
CA GLN A 77 21.21 8.58 16.47
C GLN A 77 21.93 7.99 17.70
N GLN A 78 21.35 6.95 18.32
CA GLN A 78 21.96 6.27 19.47
C GLN A 78 23.33 5.66 19.13
N THR A 79 23.49 5.14 17.91
CA THR A 79 24.75 4.59 17.42
C THR A 79 25.80 5.69 17.30
N ALA A 80 25.45 6.83 16.68
CA ALA A 80 26.35 7.98 16.56
C ALA A 80 26.76 8.53 17.93
N ASP A 81 25.82 8.62 18.87
CA ASP A 81 26.07 9.05 20.24
C ASP A 81 27.04 8.11 20.97
N THR A 82 26.84 6.80 20.79
CA THR A 82 27.71 5.77 21.37
C THR A 82 29.12 5.84 20.78
N GLN A 83 29.24 5.99 19.46
CA GLN A 83 30.54 6.15 18.79
C GLN A 83 31.28 7.39 19.31
N LEU A 84 30.59 8.52 19.50
CA LEU A 84 31.19 9.73 20.04
C LEU A 84 31.71 9.52 21.48
N ARG A 85 30.92 8.85 22.34
CA ARG A 85 31.36 8.49 23.70
C ARG A 85 32.58 7.58 23.70
N LEU A 86 32.57 6.54 22.86
CA LEU A 86 33.70 5.61 22.74
C LEU A 86 34.97 6.34 22.29
N ASN A 87 34.87 7.21 21.29
CA ASN A 87 36.00 7.99 20.81
C ASN A 87 36.61 8.88 21.92
N LEU A 88 35.78 9.52 22.75
CA LEU A 88 36.25 10.28 23.90
C LEU A 88 36.92 9.39 24.95
N LEU A 89 36.32 8.24 25.27
CA LEU A 89 36.89 7.27 26.21
C LEU A 89 38.26 6.77 25.74
N PHE A 90 38.42 6.47 24.44
CA PHE A 90 39.72 6.08 23.89
C PHE A 90 40.77 7.20 24.02
N LYS A 91 40.39 8.45 23.76
CA LYS A 91 41.30 9.60 23.93
C LYS A 91 41.69 9.81 25.39
N ILE A 92 40.75 9.64 26.32
CA ILE A 92 40.99 9.68 27.78
C ILE A 92 42.02 8.62 28.18
N LEU A 93 41.79 7.36 27.76
CA LEU A 93 42.72 6.26 28.07
C LEU A 93 44.11 6.54 27.52
N LYS A 94 44.21 7.12 26.32
CA LYS A 94 45.49 7.53 25.74
C LYS A 94 46.16 8.65 26.54
N ALA A 95 45.45 9.72 26.88
CA ALA A 95 46.00 10.81 27.68
C ALA A 95 46.53 10.32 29.05
N ARG A 96 45.79 9.39 29.69
CA ARG A 96 46.25 8.73 30.93
C ARG A 96 47.49 7.89 30.74
N GLN A 97 47.54 7.11 29.65
CA GLN A 97 48.72 6.31 29.31
C GLN A 97 49.94 7.20 29.07
N ASP A 98 49.76 8.34 28.42
CA ASP A 98 50.82 9.31 28.10
C ASP A 98 51.18 10.22 29.30
N GLY A 99 50.45 10.13 30.42
CA GLY A 99 50.66 10.97 31.61
C GLY A 99 50.18 12.42 31.45
N ASP A 100 49.39 12.71 30.41
CA ASP A 100 48.84 14.04 30.14
C ASP A 100 47.54 14.26 30.94
N PHE A 101 47.70 14.64 32.21
CA PHE A 101 46.59 14.86 33.12
C PHE A 101 45.73 16.08 32.77
N ALA A 102 46.30 17.09 32.11
CA ALA A 102 45.54 18.26 31.67
C ALA A 102 44.51 17.84 30.61
N THR A 103 44.97 17.15 29.56
CA THR A 103 44.08 16.64 28.50
C THR A 103 43.10 15.58 29.03
N ASP A 104 43.51 14.69 29.95
CA ASP A 104 42.59 13.73 30.58
C ASP A 104 41.44 14.44 31.31
N THR A 105 41.76 15.49 32.08
CA THR A 105 40.76 16.26 32.84
C THR A 105 39.77 16.94 31.91
N ASP A 106 40.25 17.61 30.86
CA ASP A 106 39.41 18.30 29.87
C ASP A 106 38.51 17.34 29.08
N LEU A 107 39.05 16.19 28.65
CA LEU A 107 38.28 15.17 27.96
C LEU A 107 37.25 14.51 28.88
N THR A 108 37.59 14.28 30.14
CA THR A 108 36.68 13.72 31.14
C THR A 108 35.51 14.66 31.39
N GLN A 109 35.78 15.96 31.50
CA GLN A 109 34.72 16.97 31.62
C GLN A 109 33.84 17.02 30.37
N SER A 110 34.46 17.01 29.19
CA SER A 110 33.74 16.96 27.90
C SER A 110 32.81 15.75 27.78
N LEU A 111 33.26 14.56 28.23
CA LEU A 111 32.45 13.35 28.24
C LEU A 111 31.24 13.47 29.17
N ARG A 112 31.40 14.07 30.36
CA ARG A 112 30.30 14.30 31.31
C ARG A 112 29.24 15.21 30.70
N GLU A 113 29.65 16.32 30.10
CA GLU A 113 28.75 17.26 29.43
C GLU A 113 28.02 16.62 28.26
N LEU A 114 28.73 15.82 27.45
CA LEU A 114 28.13 15.10 26.34
C LEU A 114 27.02 14.15 26.80
N ILE A 115 27.28 13.35 27.84
CA ILE A 115 26.31 12.41 28.39
C ILE A 115 25.07 13.14 28.91
N LEU A 116 25.26 14.28 29.58
CA LEU A 116 24.14 15.11 30.07
C LEU A 116 23.28 15.64 28.91
N LYS A 117 23.91 16.19 27.87
CA LYS A 117 23.21 16.68 26.67
C LYS A 117 22.41 15.57 25.96
N GLN A 118 23.01 14.40 25.81
CA GLN A 118 22.35 13.25 25.18
C GLN A 118 21.18 12.72 26.02
N LYS A 119 21.32 12.68 27.36
CA LYS A 119 20.21 12.30 28.25
C LYS A 119 19.01 13.24 28.12
N GLN A 120 19.24 14.56 28.04
CA GLN A 120 18.19 15.56 27.84
C GLN A 120 17.46 15.37 26.49
N GLN A 121 18.21 15.07 25.42
CA GLN A 121 17.63 14.78 24.10
C GLN A 121 16.81 13.50 24.06
N THR A 122 17.15 12.50 24.90
CA THR A 122 16.41 11.24 24.96
C THR A 122 15.03 11.43 25.59
N HIS A 123 14.94 12.28 26.63
CA HIS A 123 13.67 12.62 27.31
C HIS A 123 12.69 13.38 26.41
N MET A 124 13.20 14.25 25.52
CA MET A 124 12.39 15.03 24.58
C MET A 124 11.78 14.20 23.43
N CYS A 125 12.21 12.95 23.24
CA CYS A 125 11.80 12.10 22.11
C CYS A 125 10.90 10.93 22.54
N THR A 126 10.57 10.83 23.84
CA THR A 126 9.74 9.78 24.45
C THR A 126 8.36 10.24 24.94
N ASP A 127 8.08 11.55 24.92
CA ASP A 127 6.76 12.16 25.17
C ASP A 127 6.07 12.56 23.85
#